data_AF-A0A7C7Q4F3-F1
#
_entry.id   AF-A0A7C7Q4F3-F1
#
_cell.length_a   1.000
_cell.length_b   1.000
_cell.length_c   1.000
_cell.angle_alpha   90.00
_cell.angle_beta   90.00
_cell.angle_gamma   90.00
#
_symmetry.space_group_name_H-M   'P 1'
#
loop_
_entity.id
_entity.type
_entity.pdbx_description
1 polymer ?
#
loop_
_entity_poly.entity_id
_entity_poly.type
_entity_poly.pdbx_seq_one_letter_code
_entity_poly.pdbx_strand_id
1 'polypeptide(L)'
;ERKVGIYFMGNWINLMLQERGYRPGVDYDVFAFPETTGIVAGGDWAFIPKFAKNKEAARKLLEFLAGAESQTIMVKLKGFLATNKDVPKDVYDAADRNIVNMLETLSVLPDLDDSTPSEFQLLFWDKLKELWANPDALDSVLEELEQKASEVIG
;
A
#
# COMPACT_ATOMS: atom_id res chain seq x y z
N GLU A 1 12.97 -14.06 -19.43
CA GLU A 1 11.79 -14.94 -19.65
C GLU A 1 10.59 -14.35 -18.92
N ARG A 2 9.38 -14.40 -19.49
CA ARG A 2 8.12 -13.95 -18.85
C ARG A 2 7.51 -15.12 -18.08
N LYS A 3 7.98 -15.38 -16.86
CA LYS A 3 7.55 -16.54 -16.03
C LYS A 3 6.39 -16.24 -15.06
N VAL A 4 6.03 -14.97 -14.90
CA VAL A 4 5.02 -14.52 -13.93
C VAL A 4 3.95 -13.76 -14.69
N GLY A 5 2.68 -14.17 -14.53
CA GLY A 5 1.52 -13.51 -15.15
C GLY A 5 0.77 -12.56 -14.21
N ILE A 6 0.82 -12.82 -12.91
CA ILE A 6 0.20 -12.00 -11.85
C ILE A 6 1.18 -11.93 -10.68
N TYR A 7 1.32 -10.76 -10.08
CA TYR A 7 2.18 -10.54 -8.92
C TYR A 7 1.46 -9.68 -7.88
N PHE A 8 1.40 -10.15 -6.64
CA PHE A 8 0.77 -9.45 -5.53
C PHE A 8 1.81 -8.61 -4.80
N MET A 9 1.68 -7.28 -4.86
CA MET A 9 2.60 -6.32 -4.24
C MET A 9 1.93 -4.94 -4.15
N GLY A 10 2.42 -4.10 -3.25
CA GLY A 10 2.01 -2.70 -3.20
C GLY A 10 2.43 -1.92 -4.45
N ASN A 11 1.76 -0.79 -4.69
CA ASN A 11 1.86 -0.05 -5.95
C ASN A 11 3.22 0.63 -6.17
N TRP A 12 4.08 0.72 -5.15
CA TRP A 12 5.47 1.18 -5.30
C TRP A 12 6.27 0.37 -6.32
N ILE A 13 5.88 -0.88 -6.61
CA ILE A 13 6.47 -1.69 -7.69
C ILE A 13 6.33 -1.03 -9.07
N ASN A 14 5.34 -0.13 -9.25
CA ASN A 14 5.13 0.62 -10.48
C ASN A 14 6.40 1.40 -10.89
N LEU A 15 7.07 2.03 -9.91
CA LEU A 15 8.35 2.71 -10.13
C LEU A 15 9.44 1.71 -10.58
N MET A 16 9.59 0.60 -9.85
CA MET A 16 10.62 -0.40 -10.14
C MET A 16 10.47 -1.05 -11.52
N LEU A 17 9.22 -1.25 -11.99
CA LEU A 17 8.93 -1.76 -13.33
C LEU A 17 9.31 -0.72 -14.39
N GLN A 18 8.95 0.54 -14.19
CA GLN A 18 9.29 1.62 -15.12
C GLN A 18 10.80 1.88 -15.20
N GLU A 19 11.54 1.79 -14.07
CA GLU A 19 13.01 1.85 -14.06
C GLU A 19 13.66 0.73 -14.87
N ARG A 20 12.97 -0.42 -15.00
CA ARG A 20 13.39 -1.54 -15.86
C ARG A 20 12.89 -1.44 -17.29
N GLY A 21 12.22 -0.34 -17.65
CA GLY A 21 11.75 -0.04 -19.01
C GLY A 21 10.38 -0.63 -19.36
N TYR A 22 9.64 -1.20 -18.40
CA TYR A 22 8.27 -1.65 -18.63
C TYR A 22 7.31 -0.46 -18.64
N ARG A 23 6.29 -0.48 -19.50
CA ARG A 23 5.34 0.62 -19.65
C ARG A 23 3.96 0.24 -19.06
N PRO A 24 3.42 1.01 -18.10
CA PRO A 24 2.09 0.75 -17.55
C PRO A 24 1.01 0.92 -18.63
N GLY A 25 0.03 0.04 -18.64
CA GLY A 25 -1.03 -0.02 -19.64
C GLY A 25 -0.61 -0.60 -21.00
N VAL A 26 0.64 -1.04 -21.14
CA VAL A 26 1.15 -1.71 -22.36
C VAL A 26 1.82 -3.03 -22.03
N ASP A 27 2.79 -3.02 -21.12
CA ASP A 27 3.57 -4.20 -20.75
C ASP A 27 3.05 -4.85 -19.45
N TYR A 28 2.33 -4.10 -18.61
CA TYR A 28 1.64 -4.56 -17.39
C TYR A 28 0.46 -3.65 -17.05
N ASP A 29 -0.43 -4.13 -16.17
CA ASP A 29 -1.57 -3.39 -15.61
C ASP A 29 -1.85 -3.83 -14.17
N VAL A 30 -2.75 -3.14 -13.49
CA VAL A 30 -3.20 -3.40 -12.11
C VAL A 30 -4.71 -3.64 -12.11
N PHE A 31 -5.13 -4.62 -11.32
CA PHE A 31 -6.54 -4.93 -11.10
C PHE A 31 -6.77 -5.30 -9.62
N ALA A 32 -7.96 -5.03 -9.11
CA ALA A 32 -8.37 -5.46 -7.78
C ALA A 32 -8.58 -6.98 -7.74
N PHE A 33 -8.40 -7.61 -6.58
CA PHE A 33 -8.79 -9.01 -6.42
C PHE A 33 -10.27 -9.22 -6.77
N PRO A 34 -10.63 -10.34 -7.40
CA PRO A 34 -12.03 -10.65 -7.67
C PRO A 34 -12.87 -10.58 -6.39
N GLU A 35 -14.06 -9.99 -6.48
CA GLU A 35 -15.05 -9.90 -5.39
C GLU A 35 -14.59 -9.14 -4.14
N THR A 36 -13.40 -8.51 -4.14
CA THR A 36 -12.98 -7.68 -3.02
C THR A 36 -13.88 -6.46 -2.88
N THR A 37 -14.24 -6.16 -1.64
CA THR A 37 -14.95 -4.92 -1.26
C THR A 37 -14.00 -3.87 -0.69
N GLY A 38 -12.72 -4.25 -0.49
CA GLY A 38 -11.71 -3.43 0.14
C GLY A 38 -10.43 -3.34 -0.68
N ILE A 39 -9.70 -2.25 -0.46
CA ILE A 39 -8.33 -2.05 -0.91
C ILE A 39 -7.48 -1.64 0.29
N VAL A 40 -6.36 -2.33 0.47
CA VAL A 40 -5.43 -2.02 1.56
C VAL A 40 -4.63 -0.77 1.19
N ALA A 41 -4.56 0.19 2.11
CA ALA A 41 -3.70 1.35 1.97
C ALA A 41 -2.86 1.56 3.23
N GLY A 42 -1.56 1.72 3.04
CA GLY A 42 -0.60 2.24 4.01
C GLY A 42 -0.13 3.64 3.58
N GLY A 43 0.40 4.41 4.51
CA GLY A 43 0.91 5.75 4.24
C GLY A 43 2.23 6.01 4.94
N ASP A 44 3.15 6.68 4.24
CA ASP A 44 4.34 7.25 4.85
C ASP A 44 3.99 8.52 5.61
N TRP A 45 4.45 8.61 6.86
CA TRP A 45 4.16 9.73 7.74
C TRP A 45 5.42 10.54 8.04
N ALA A 46 5.29 11.87 7.96
CA ALA A 46 6.33 12.80 8.37
C ALA A 46 5.95 13.48 9.69
N PHE A 47 6.83 13.38 10.69
CA PHE A 47 6.61 13.95 12.02
C PHE A 47 7.66 15.00 12.37
N ILE A 48 7.27 16.01 13.15
CA ILE A 48 8.22 16.94 13.76
C ILE A 48 8.48 16.48 15.20
N PRO A 49 9.70 15.99 15.53
CA PRO A 49 10.00 15.59 16.89
C PRO A 49 9.81 16.72 17.91
N LYS A 50 9.32 16.39 19.10
CA LYS A 50 9.07 17.37 20.18
C LYS A 50 10.30 18.23 20.51
N PHE A 51 11.50 17.70 20.33
CA PHE A 51 12.77 18.35 20.63
C PHE A 51 13.57 18.79 19.39
N ALA A 52 12.93 18.86 18.22
CA ALA A 52 13.55 19.38 17.02
C ALA A 52 14.03 20.83 17.24
N LYS A 53 15.27 21.13 16.84
CA LYS A 53 15.88 22.46 17.01
C LYS A 53 15.22 23.53 16.13
N ASN A 54 14.80 23.15 14.92
CA ASN A 54 14.30 24.06 13.89
C ASN A 54 12.81 23.82 13.57
N LYS A 55 11.93 23.92 14.56
CA LYS A 55 10.49 23.59 14.41
C LYS A 55 9.78 24.42 13.34
N GLU A 56 10.10 25.71 13.25
CA GLU A 56 9.49 26.60 12.26
C GLU A 56 9.82 26.20 10.82
N ALA A 57 11.08 25.87 10.54
CA ALA A 57 11.50 25.39 9.23
C ALA A 57 10.88 24.02 8.92
N ALA A 58 10.85 23.12 9.90
CA ALA A 58 10.22 21.81 9.75
C ALA A 58 8.72 21.92 9.43
N ARG A 59 8.00 22.84 10.08
CA ARG A 59 6.57 23.08 9.80
C ARG A 59 6.36 23.56 8.37
N LYS A 60 7.14 24.53 7.91
CA LYS A 60 7.07 25.02 6.53
C LYS A 60 7.34 23.92 5.51
N LEU A 61 8.30 23.04 5.80
CA LEU A 61 8.58 21.88 4.95
C LEU A 61 7.39 20.91 4.91
N LEU A 62 6.83 20.52 6.06
CA LEU A 62 5.68 19.61 6.08
C LEU A 62 4.43 20.21 5.43
N GLU A 63 4.21 21.52 5.58
CA GLU A 63 3.14 22.25 4.90
C GLU A 63 3.31 22.19 3.37
N PHE A 64 4.53 22.40 2.87
CA PHE A 64 4.84 22.23 1.45
C PHE A 64 4.60 20.79 0.97
N LEU A 65 5.13 19.79 1.69
CA LEU A 65 4.98 18.37 1.34
C LEU A 65 3.52 17.89 1.35
N ALA A 66 2.68 18.48 2.21
CA ALA A 66 1.24 18.21 2.24
C ALA A 66 0.48 18.92 1.10
N GLY A 67 1.09 19.89 0.44
CA GLY A 67 0.48 20.68 -0.63
C GLY A 67 0.35 19.91 -1.95
N ALA A 68 -0.67 20.28 -2.73
CA ALA A 68 -0.96 19.66 -4.02
C ALA A 68 0.19 19.82 -5.03
N GLU A 69 0.92 20.94 -4.99
CA GLU A 69 2.09 21.15 -5.84
C GLU A 69 3.18 20.10 -5.58
N SER A 70 3.57 19.91 -4.31
CA SER A 70 4.60 18.94 -3.94
C SER A 70 4.17 17.52 -4.26
N GLN A 71 2.92 17.16 -3.94
CA GLN A 71 2.42 15.81 -4.24
C GLN A 71 2.21 15.57 -5.74
N THR A 72 1.93 16.60 -6.54
CA THR A 72 1.93 16.49 -8.01
C THR A 72 3.32 16.15 -8.54
N ILE A 73 4.38 16.72 -7.96
CA ILE A 73 5.76 16.35 -8.29
C ILE A 73 6.01 14.89 -7.91
N MET A 74 5.65 14.49 -6.69
CA MET A 74 5.80 13.12 -6.19
C MET A 74 5.12 12.09 -7.10
N VAL A 75 3.85 12.29 -7.45
CA VAL A 75 3.10 11.37 -8.34
C VAL A 75 3.76 11.25 -9.71
N LYS A 76 4.33 12.33 -10.24
CA LYS A 76 5.09 12.30 -11.51
C LYS A 76 6.38 11.50 -11.40
N LEU A 77 6.99 11.43 -10.22
CA LEU A 77 8.13 10.56 -9.92
C LEU A 77 7.74 9.08 -9.77
N LYS A 78 6.43 8.76 -9.74
CA LYS A 78 5.84 7.40 -9.73
C LYS A 78 6.01 6.67 -8.41
N GLY A 79 5.26 5.57 -8.25
CA GLY A 79 5.36 4.65 -7.12
C GLY A 79 4.59 5.09 -5.86
N PHE A 80 3.96 6.26 -5.87
CA PHE A 80 3.21 6.81 -4.74
C PHE A 80 1.92 7.48 -5.21
N LEU A 81 0.88 7.42 -4.38
CA LEU A 81 -0.38 8.12 -4.61
C LEU A 81 -0.45 9.39 -3.75
N ALA A 82 -1.04 10.45 -4.28
CA ALA A 82 -1.26 11.67 -3.50
C ALA A 82 -2.36 11.45 -2.46
N THR A 83 -2.13 11.95 -1.24
CA THR A 83 -3.15 12.05 -0.19
C THR A 83 -3.94 13.37 -0.29
N ASN A 84 -3.38 14.36 -0.97
CA ASN A 84 -4.02 15.64 -1.25
C ASN A 84 -5.01 15.49 -2.42
N LYS A 85 -6.29 15.80 -2.16
CA LYS A 85 -7.40 15.64 -3.11
C LYS A 85 -7.36 16.62 -4.29
N ASP A 86 -6.59 17.70 -4.18
CA ASP A 86 -6.45 18.70 -5.23
C ASP A 86 -5.41 18.29 -6.29
N VAL A 87 -4.71 17.16 -6.10
CA VAL A 87 -3.81 16.61 -7.13
C VAL A 87 -4.66 16.04 -8.29
N PRO A 88 -4.51 16.57 -9.52
CA PRO A 88 -5.33 16.14 -10.64
C PRO A 88 -5.08 14.67 -11.05
N LYS A 89 -6.14 13.92 -11.36
CA LYS A 89 -6.02 12.51 -11.77
C LYS A 89 -5.25 12.29 -13.07
N ASP A 90 -5.16 13.30 -13.94
CA ASP A 90 -4.50 13.20 -15.23
C ASP A 90 -2.96 13.20 -15.14
N VAL A 91 -2.38 13.54 -13.99
CA VAL A 91 -0.93 13.49 -13.74
C VAL A 91 -0.41 12.08 -13.45
N TYR A 92 -1.29 11.16 -13.08
CA TYR A 92 -0.97 9.75 -12.86
C TYR A 92 -0.76 9.02 -14.19
N ASP A 93 0.13 8.02 -14.19
CA ASP A 93 0.18 7.07 -15.32
C ASP A 93 -1.05 6.14 -15.33
N ALA A 94 -1.14 5.28 -16.33
CA ALA A 94 -2.31 4.40 -16.50
C ALA A 94 -2.53 3.46 -15.30
N ALA A 95 -1.46 2.89 -14.75
CA ALA A 95 -1.56 1.92 -13.65
C ALA A 95 -1.99 2.61 -12.35
N ASP A 96 -1.31 3.69 -11.95
CA ASP A 96 -1.67 4.40 -10.71
C ASP A 96 -3.05 5.07 -10.83
N ARG A 97 -3.43 5.56 -12.02
CA ARG A 97 -4.77 6.11 -12.26
C ARG A 97 -5.87 5.07 -12.09
N ASN A 98 -5.62 3.83 -12.51
CA ASN A 98 -6.56 2.72 -12.28
C ASN A 98 -6.77 2.49 -10.78
N ILE A 99 -5.70 2.52 -9.97
CA ILE A 99 -5.80 2.40 -8.51
C ILE A 99 -6.61 3.57 -7.92
N VAL A 100 -6.31 4.81 -8.34
CA VAL A 100 -7.05 6.01 -7.88
C VAL A 100 -8.55 5.91 -8.18
N ASN A 101 -8.93 5.33 -9.32
CA ASN A 101 -10.34 5.09 -9.64
C ASN A 101 -10.95 3.97 -8.80
N MET A 102 -10.21 2.90 -8.49
CA MET A 102 -10.69 1.83 -7.60
C MET A 102 -11.00 2.36 -6.19
N LEU A 103 -10.23 3.34 -5.69
CA LEU A 103 -10.46 4.00 -4.40
C LEU A 103 -11.82 4.73 -4.32
N GLU A 104 -12.48 5.01 -5.44
CA GLU A 104 -13.81 5.64 -5.44
C GLU A 104 -14.94 4.64 -5.17
N THR A 105 -14.68 3.34 -5.37
CA THR A 105 -15.69 2.28 -5.25
C THR A 105 -15.39 1.28 -4.14
N LEU A 106 -14.11 1.11 -3.80
CA LEU A 106 -13.66 0.18 -2.77
C LEU A 106 -13.48 0.89 -1.43
N SER A 107 -13.72 0.17 -0.34
CA SER A 107 -13.44 0.66 1.00
C SER A 107 -11.93 0.64 1.26
N VAL A 108 -11.37 1.75 1.71
CA VAL A 108 -9.96 1.81 2.13
C VAL A 108 -9.82 1.13 3.49
N LEU A 109 -9.00 0.08 3.55
CA LEU A 109 -8.72 -0.69 4.76
C LEU A 109 -7.27 -0.45 5.21
N PRO A 110 -7.01 -0.44 6.53
CA PRO A 110 -5.65 -0.37 7.05
C PRO A 110 -4.87 -1.63 6.67
N ASP A 111 -3.56 -1.49 6.50
CA ASP A 111 -2.67 -2.65 6.37
C ASP A 111 -2.57 -3.39 7.71
N LEU A 112 -3.00 -4.65 7.72
CA LEU A 112 -2.96 -5.51 8.90
C LEU A 112 -1.52 -5.72 9.40
N ASP A 113 -0.57 -5.73 8.47
CA ASP A 113 0.86 -5.90 8.73
C ASP A 113 1.39 -4.79 9.65
N ASP A 114 0.98 -3.55 9.38
CA ASP A 114 1.38 -2.36 10.13
C ASP A 114 0.49 -2.07 11.35
N SER A 115 -0.67 -2.73 11.45
CA SER A 115 -1.73 -2.39 12.42
C SER A 115 -1.84 -3.36 13.59
N THR A 116 -0.98 -4.37 13.68
CA THR A 116 -1.03 -5.41 14.73
C THR A 116 0.29 -5.53 15.49
N PRO A 117 0.30 -6.11 16.71
CA PRO A 117 1.54 -6.39 17.42
C PRO A 117 2.47 -7.29 16.60
N SER A 118 3.79 -7.07 16.70
CA SER A 118 4.80 -7.82 15.94
C SER A 118 4.69 -9.34 16.10
N GLU A 119 4.29 -9.80 17.29
CA GLU A 119 4.09 -11.23 17.56
C GLU A 119 2.93 -11.83 16.77
N PHE A 120 1.87 -11.06 16.52
CA PHE A 120 0.76 -11.49 15.67
C PHE A 120 1.15 -11.42 14.20
N GLN A 121 1.78 -10.31 13.79
CA GLN A 121 2.25 -10.04 12.44
C GLN A 121 3.09 -11.20 11.87
N LEU A 122 4.06 -11.70 12.64
CA LEU A 122 4.92 -12.81 12.21
C LEU A 122 4.15 -14.11 11.97
N LEU A 123 3.19 -14.43 12.85
CA LEU A 123 2.35 -15.62 12.68
C LEU A 123 1.41 -15.47 11.49
N PHE A 124 0.78 -14.30 11.34
CA PHE A 124 -0.10 -13.99 10.22
C PHE A 124 0.58 -14.27 8.87
N TRP A 125 1.81 -13.78 8.66
CA TRP A 125 2.54 -14.04 7.43
C TRP A 125 2.94 -15.50 7.22
N ASP A 126 3.26 -16.21 8.30
CA ASP A 126 3.56 -17.64 8.22
C ASP A 126 2.33 -18.43 7.77
N LYS A 127 1.19 -18.16 8.40
CA LYS A 127 -0.09 -18.81 8.10
C LYS A 127 -0.65 -18.46 6.73
N LEU A 128 -0.44 -17.23 6.26
CA LEU A 128 -0.81 -16.85 4.89
C LEU A 128 -0.01 -17.66 3.85
N LYS A 129 1.29 -17.89 4.09
CA LYS A 129 2.11 -18.75 3.21
C LYS A 129 1.67 -20.20 3.26
N GLU A 130 1.32 -20.70 4.44
CA GLU A 130 0.75 -22.03 4.62
C GLU A 130 -0.52 -22.19 3.77
N LEU A 131 -1.45 -21.25 3.85
CA LEU A 131 -2.70 -21.29 3.08
C LEU A 131 -2.45 -21.21 1.56
N TRP A 132 -1.45 -20.46 1.11
CA TRP A 132 -1.06 -20.43 -0.31
C TRP A 132 -0.49 -21.76 -0.81
N ALA A 133 0.20 -22.51 0.06
CA ALA A 133 0.76 -23.81 -0.26
C ALA A 133 -0.28 -24.94 -0.11
N ASN A 134 -1.21 -24.80 0.83
CA ASN A 134 -2.23 -25.78 1.17
C ASN A 134 -3.56 -25.10 1.57
N PRO A 135 -4.47 -24.85 0.60
CA PRO A 135 -5.76 -24.23 0.88
C PRO A 135 -6.66 -25.01 1.83
N ASP A 136 -6.48 -26.34 1.95
CA ASP A 136 -7.27 -27.20 2.82
C ASP A 136 -6.97 -26.97 4.32
N ALA A 137 -5.90 -26.22 4.66
CA ALA A 137 -5.54 -25.85 6.02
C ALA A 137 -6.31 -24.64 6.57
N LEU A 138 -7.33 -24.14 5.86
CA LEU A 138 -8.05 -22.92 6.23
C LEU A 138 -8.55 -22.92 7.68
N ASP A 139 -9.25 -23.97 8.09
CA ASP A 139 -9.85 -24.02 9.43
C ASP A 139 -8.78 -23.99 10.53
N SER A 140 -7.71 -24.78 10.39
CA SER A 140 -6.60 -24.78 11.35
C SER A 140 -5.83 -23.45 11.36
N VAL A 141 -5.63 -22.84 10.20
CA VAL A 141 -5.01 -21.51 10.08
C VAL A 141 -5.84 -20.49 10.85
N LEU A 142 -7.16 -20.50 10.68
CA LEU A 142 -8.07 -19.57 11.37
C LEU A 142 -8.07 -19.80 12.88
N GLU A 143 -8.11 -21.04 13.34
CA GLU A 143 -8.03 -21.38 14.77
C GLU A 143 -6.73 -20.87 15.42
N GLU A 144 -5.59 -21.08 14.77
CA GLU A 144 -4.29 -20.63 15.30
C GLU A 144 -4.17 -19.10 15.32
N LEU A 145 -4.68 -18.41 14.28
CA LEU A 145 -4.71 -16.95 14.24
C LEU A 145 -5.62 -16.38 15.34
N GLU A 146 -6.80 -16.95 15.55
CA GLU A 146 -7.74 -16.51 16.60
C GLU A 146 -7.15 -16.71 18.00
N GLN A 147 -6.53 -17.87 18.24
CA GLN A 147 -5.82 -18.12 19.48
C GLN A 147 -4.73 -17.07 19.72
N LYS A 148 -3.92 -16.78 18.70
CA LYS A 148 -2.85 -15.79 18.85
C LYS A 148 -3.37 -14.38 19.05
N ALA A 149 -4.43 -13.99 18.34
CA ALA A 149 -5.08 -12.70 18.50
C ALA A 149 -5.56 -12.51 19.95
N SER A 150 -6.24 -13.50 20.51
CA SER A 150 -6.71 -13.50 21.90
C SER A 150 -5.59 -13.32 22.93
N GLU A 151 -4.38 -13.82 22.64
CA GLU A 151 -3.22 -13.71 23.52
C GLU A 151 -2.56 -12.33 23.50
N VAL A 152 -2.47 -11.68 22.33
CA VAL A 152 -1.60 -10.51 22.13
C VAL A 152 -2.33 -9.22 21.76
N ILE A 153 -3.56 -9.31 21.27
CA ILE A 153 -4.40 -8.16 20.90
C ILE A 153 -5.43 -7.88 22.00
N GLY A 154 -6.00 -8.93 22.60
CA GLY A 154 -7.10 -8.87 23.57
C GLY A 154 -8.45 -9.09 22.92
#